data_AF-A0A672H9F6-F1
#
_entry.id   AF-A0A672H9F6-F1
#
_cell.length_a   1.000
_cell.length_b   1.000
_cell.length_c   1.000
_cell.angle_alpha   90.00
_cell.angle_beta   90.00
_cell.angle_gamma   90.00
#
_symmetry.space_group_name_H-M   'P 1'
#
loop_
_entity.id
_entity.type
_entity.pdbx_description
1 polymer ?
#
loop_
_entity_poly.entity_id
_entity_poly.type
_entity_poly.pdbx_seq_one_letter_code
_entity_poly.pdbx_strand_id
1 'polypeptide(L)'
;MGNLLGSWRFKEPSTVEECDSTWGSDSEDDSGISESVSPAEGERGRGARLRRHEPAGTGAGGRGSAPKMKRSFYAARDLYKYRHSYPNYKKSRQPNEYRNLRFYLNKIPLVPDGIYIEEILSKWRGDYDKLEHNHTYIQWLFPLREQGLNFYAHELTQDEIKEFQNTREAKRRFLAAYSLMLDFYGIKLLDKSGNVARASNWQERFQHLNESHHNYLRITRILKSLGELGYEAFKAPLVRLFLEESLCQNTLPNMQHSVLEYYVYTIRLPATRRRLLRYARQHYRPAHAFLWGPPPKRRGDGAGPGGSVGGAGSSGIRAPAPTPEQQRRREESVPAGSGIIVSSHDAMMCQDLAGAAPKDCGGPGSHMAGLEGALMMVGVRGERNEYNDFVPL
;
A
#
# COMPACT_ATOMS: atom_id res chain seq x y z
N MET A 1 -32.89 -17.10 33.98
CA MET A 1 -31.95 -18.11 33.43
C MET A 1 -30.69 -17.39 32.95
N GLY A 2 -29.56 -18.08 32.78
CA GLY A 2 -28.23 -17.45 32.79
C GLY A 2 -27.85 -16.63 31.54
N ASN A 3 -27.11 -15.53 31.75
CA ASN A 3 -26.46 -14.78 30.68
C ASN A 3 -25.28 -15.57 30.10
N LEU A 4 -25.50 -16.22 28.95
CA LEU A 4 -24.43 -16.81 28.13
C LEU A 4 -23.72 -15.74 27.27
N LEU A 5 -23.31 -14.65 27.89
CA LEU A 5 -22.32 -13.71 27.34
C LEU A 5 -20.93 -14.38 27.41
N GLY A 6 -20.72 -15.35 26.52
CA GLY A 6 -19.44 -16.02 26.36
C GLY A 6 -18.35 -14.99 26.11
N SER A 7 -17.40 -14.87 27.03
CA SER A 7 -16.23 -14.01 26.84
C SER A 7 -15.41 -14.57 25.68
N TRP A 8 -15.53 -13.92 24.51
CA TRP A 8 -14.67 -14.16 23.35
C TRP A 8 -13.24 -13.71 23.70
N ARG A 9 -12.53 -14.54 24.47
CA ARG A 9 -11.10 -14.32 24.76
C ARG A 9 -10.38 -14.26 23.42
N PHE A 10 -9.74 -13.13 23.13
CA PHE A 10 -8.95 -12.96 21.93
C PHE A 10 -7.75 -13.94 21.97
N LYS A 11 -7.90 -15.10 21.32
CA LYS A 11 -6.83 -16.09 21.18
C LYS A 11 -5.80 -15.50 20.21
N GLU A 12 -4.60 -15.14 20.68
CA GLU A 12 -3.52 -14.81 19.77
C GLU A 12 -3.21 -16.02 18.86
N PRO A 13 -2.99 -15.81 17.54
CA PRO A 13 -2.68 -16.89 16.62
C PRO A 13 -1.33 -17.51 16.94
N SER A 14 -1.29 -18.84 16.86
CA SER A 14 -0.18 -19.72 17.24
C SER A 14 0.56 -20.34 16.05
N THR A 15 0.00 -20.23 14.83
CA THR A 15 0.63 -20.70 13.59
C THR A 15 0.63 -19.61 12.50
N VAL A 16 1.36 -19.86 11.40
CA VAL A 16 1.35 -18.97 10.21
C VAL A 16 -0.04 -18.96 9.56
N GLU A 17 -0.71 -20.10 9.54
CA GLU A 17 -2.02 -20.32 8.94
C GLU A 17 -3.12 -19.60 9.74
N GLU A 18 -3.06 -19.61 11.08
CA GLU A 18 -3.94 -18.77 11.92
C GLU A 18 -3.67 -17.26 11.74
N CYS A 19 -2.47 -16.88 11.29
CA CYS A 19 -2.14 -15.48 10.99
C CYS A 19 -2.57 -15.02 9.58
N ASP A 20 -2.67 -15.93 8.61
CA ASP A 20 -2.83 -15.60 7.19
C ASP A 20 -4.27 -15.78 6.67
N SER A 21 -5.09 -14.73 6.88
CA SER A 21 -6.47 -14.66 6.38
C SER A 21 -6.63 -14.44 4.87
N THR A 22 -5.58 -14.59 4.04
CA THR A 22 -5.65 -14.28 2.59
C THR A 22 -6.55 -15.22 1.80
N TRP A 23 -6.62 -16.48 2.23
CA TRP A 23 -7.35 -17.57 1.57
C TRP A 23 -8.51 -18.11 2.42
N GLY A 24 -8.91 -17.39 3.47
CA GLY A 24 -9.92 -17.85 4.45
C GLY A 24 -11.39 -17.62 4.06
N SER A 25 -11.67 -17.32 2.79
CA SER A 25 -13.05 -17.14 2.29
C SER A 25 -13.09 -17.45 0.79
N ASP A 26 -13.63 -18.62 0.43
CA ASP A 26 -13.82 -19.11 -0.94
C ASP A 26 -15.05 -18.45 -1.63
N SER A 27 -15.32 -17.17 -1.35
CA SER A 27 -16.46 -16.41 -1.88
C SER A 27 -16.12 -15.57 -3.13
N GLU A 28 -15.18 -16.06 -3.95
CA GLU A 28 -14.84 -15.54 -5.28
C GLU A 28 -14.75 -16.75 -6.22
N ASP A 29 -15.65 -16.86 -7.19
CA ASP A 29 -15.58 -17.90 -8.23
C ASP A 29 -14.26 -17.78 -9.02
N ASP A 30 -13.58 -18.92 -9.22
CA ASP A 30 -12.30 -18.99 -9.95
C ASP A 30 -12.56 -19.09 -11.47
N SER A 31 -13.36 -18.15 -12.01
CA SER A 31 -13.85 -18.13 -13.40
C SER A 31 -13.28 -16.94 -14.19
N GLY A 32 -11.96 -16.98 -14.47
CA GLY A 32 -11.33 -15.97 -15.32
C GLY A 32 -9.90 -16.32 -15.75
N ILE A 33 -9.68 -16.30 -17.08
CA ILE A 33 -8.37 -16.43 -17.74
C ILE A 33 -7.70 -17.80 -17.54
N SER A 34 -8.28 -18.82 -18.19
CA SER A 34 -7.54 -20.03 -18.58
C SER A 34 -6.82 -19.77 -19.91
N GLU A 35 -5.66 -19.12 -19.89
CA GLU A 35 -4.86 -18.88 -21.10
C GLU A 35 -4.01 -20.12 -21.42
N SER A 36 -4.48 -20.91 -22.38
CA SER A 36 -3.86 -22.18 -22.79
C SER A 36 -2.62 -21.94 -23.65
N VAL A 37 -1.44 -22.26 -23.14
CA VAL A 37 -0.18 -22.24 -23.90
C VAL A 37 0.39 -23.65 -24.02
N SER A 38 0.31 -24.23 -25.23
CA SER A 38 0.94 -25.52 -25.54
C SER A 38 2.45 -25.36 -25.70
N PRO A 39 3.27 -26.34 -25.28
CA PRO A 39 4.71 -26.30 -25.50
C PRO A 39 5.04 -26.56 -26.98
N ALA A 40 5.66 -25.60 -27.65
CA ALA A 40 6.26 -25.80 -28.96
C ALA A 40 7.71 -26.30 -28.81
N GLU A 41 8.08 -27.33 -29.56
CA GLU A 41 9.43 -27.88 -29.57
C GLU A 41 10.38 -27.01 -30.41
N GLY A 42 11.68 -27.03 -30.09
CA GLY A 42 12.69 -26.24 -30.79
C GLY A 42 14.10 -26.82 -30.63
N GLU A 43 14.54 -27.62 -31.60
CA GLU A 43 15.91 -28.12 -31.64
C GLU A 43 16.94 -27.06 -32.07
N ARG A 44 18.06 -27.00 -31.33
CA ARG A 44 19.46 -26.72 -31.75
C ARG A 44 20.33 -26.54 -30.49
N GLY A 45 21.59 -26.99 -30.42
CA GLY A 45 22.33 -27.84 -31.36
C GLY A 45 23.85 -27.65 -31.31
N ARG A 46 24.54 -28.25 -30.32
CA ARG A 46 26.03 -28.22 -30.11
C ARG A 46 26.58 -26.81 -29.79
N GLY A 47 27.68 -26.59 -29.08
CA GLY A 47 28.64 -27.41 -28.33
C GLY A 47 29.73 -26.45 -27.78
N ALA A 48 30.31 -26.64 -26.59
CA ALA A 48 31.57 -27.36 -26.43
C ALA A 48 31.87 -27.66 -24.93
N ARG A 49 32.84 -28.55 -24.67
CA ARG A 49 33.26 -28.95 -23.30
C ARG A 49 34.53 -28.22 -22.86
N LEU A 50 34.57 -27.81 -21.59
CA LEU A 50 35.81 -27.76 -20.80
C LEU A 50 35.58 -28.46 -19.45
N ARG A 51 36.55 -29.27 -19.01
CA ARG A 51 36.60 -29.87 -17.65
C ARG A 51 37.40 -28.87 -16.79
N ARG A 52 36.91 -28.39 -15.64
CA ARG A 52 36.62 -29.09 -14.37
C ARG A 52 37.86 -29.80 -13.79
N HIS A 53 38.39 -29.22 -12.72
CA HIS A 53 39.22 -29.91 -11.74
C HIS A 53 38.59 -29.71 -10.36
N GLU A 54 38.42 -30.79 -9.60
CA GLU A 54 38.05 -30.77 -8.19
C GLU A 54 38.80 -31.91 -7.47
N PRO A 55 39.28 -31.69 -6.24
CA PRO A 55 39.97 -32.73 -5.48
C PRO A 55 38.96 -33.76 -4.94
N ALA A 56 39.37 -35.03 -4.89
CA ALA A 56 38.54 -36.11 -4.38
C ALA A 56 38.57 -36.16 -2.84
N GLY A 57 37.40 -36.09 -2.21
CA GLY A 57 37.20 -36.40 -0.79
C GLY A 57 36.20 -37.56 -0.62
N THR A 58 36.64 -38.67 -0.06
CA THR A 58 35.81 -39.87 0.14
C THR A 58 35.09 -39.86 1.49
N GLY A 59 33.78 -40.09 1.52
CA GLY A 59 33.08 -40.39 2.78
C GLY A 59 31.55 -40.40 2.71
N ALA A 60 30.95 -41.52 3.15
CA ALA A 60 29.57 -41.70 3.65
C ALA A 60 28.44 -40.87 3.01
N GLY A 61 27.63 -41.52 2.17
CA GLY A 61 26.46 -40.91 1.54
C GLY A 61 25.35 -40.54 2.54
N GLY A 62 25.15 -39.24 2.75
CA GLY A 62 23.93 -38.68 3.33
C GLY A 62 23.26 -37.73 2.33
N ARG A 63 22.13 -38.14 1.72
CA ARG A 63 21.26 -37.21 0.99
C ARG A 63 20.51 -36.33 1.99
N GLY A 64 21.21 -35.37 2.57
CA GLY A 64 20.59 -34.29 3.32
C GLY A 64 19.61 -33.56 2.40
N SER A 65 18.30 -33.68 2.67
CA SER A 65 17.33 -32.78 2.06
C SER A 65 17.75 -31.37 2.42
N ALA A 66 17.97 -30.51 1.42
CA ALA A 66 18.12 -29.09 1.65
C ALA A 66 16.96 -28.62 2.55
N PRO A 67 17.21 -27.79 3.57
CA PRO A 67 16.18 -27.40 4.53
C PRO A 67 15.06 -26.70 3.77
N LYS A 68 13.87 -27.32 3.75
CA LYS A 68 12.70 -26.75 3.09
C LYS A 68 12.40 -25.41 3.74
N MET A 69 12.54 -24.32 2.98
CA MET A 69 12.20 -22.97 3.43
C MET A 69 10.77 -22.99 3.99
N LYS A 70 10.60 -22.42 5.18
CA LYS A 70 9.31 -22.27 5.85
C LYS A 70 9.01 -20.78 6.00
N ARG A 71 7.73 -20.45 6.04
CA ARG A 71 7.28 -19.10 6.37
C ARG A 71 7.60 -18.73 7.81
N SER A 72 7.87 -17.46 8.05
CA SER A 72 8.24 -16.88 9.33
C SER A 72 7.00 -16.60 10.17
N PHE A 73 6.82 -17.39 11.23
CA PHE A 73 5.76 -17.13 12.21
C PHE A 73 5.87 -15.72 12.84
N TYR A 74 7.09 -15.19 13.01
CA TYR A 74 7.29 -13.83 13.48
C TYR A 74 6.74 -12.78 12.50
N ALA A 75 7.00 -12.92 11.20
CA ALA A 75 6.46 -12.02 10.16
C ALA A 75 4.93 -12.12 10.06
N ALA A 76 4.43 -13.35 10.02
CA ALA A 76 3.00 -13.62 9.94
C ALA A 76 2.23 -13.03 11.15
N ARG A 77 2.78 -13.18 12.37
CA ARG A 77 2.19 -12.69 13.62
C ARG A 77 2.27 -11.16 13.76
N ASP A 78 3.38 -10.53 13.39
CA ASP A 78 3.49 -9.06 13.36
C ASP A 78 2.41 -8.46 12.46
N LEU A 79 2.36 -8.93 11.20
CA LEU A 79 1.46 -8.37 10.21
C LEU A 79 0.00 -8.81 10.45
N TYR A 80 -0.25 -9.90 11.19
CA TYR A 80 -1.56 -10.19 11.76
C TYR A 80 -1.97 -9.10 12.77
N LYS A 81 -1.12 -8.75 13.74
CA LYS A 81 -1.44 -7.72 14.75
C LYS A 81 -1.68 -6.36 14.10
N TYR A 82 -0.90 -6.02 13.07
CA TYR A 82 -1.13 -4.85 12.22
C TYR A 82 -2.49 -4.88 11.51
N ARG A 83 -2.81 -5.97 10.79
CA ARG A 83 -4.08 -6.09 10.02
C ARG A 83 -5.32 -6.04 10.92
N HIS A 84 -5.21 -6.55 12.16
CA HIS A 84 -6.28 -6.51 13.17
C HIS A 84 -6.23 -5.28 14.07
N SER A 85 -5.57 -4.20 13.63
CA SER A 85 -5.55 -2.91 14.31
C SER A 85 -5.10 -2.97 15.77
N TYR A 86 -4.08 -3.76 16.08
CA TYR A 86 -3.40 -3.79 17.39
C TYR A 86 -4.40 -3.91 18.58
N PRO A 87 -5.01 -5.09 18.81
CA PRO A 87 -6.10 -5.27 19.77
C PRO A 87 -5.75 -4.97 21.24
N ASN A 88 -4.46 -4.78 21.55
CA ASN A 88 -3.98 -4.35 22.86
C ASN A 88 -4.27 -2.85 23.06
N TYR A 89 -5.44 -2.55 23.63
CA TYR A 89 -5.86 -1.19 23.95
C TYR A 89 -4.81 -0.41 24.74
N LYS A 90 -4.36 0.72 24.18
CA LYS A 90 -3.62 1.76 24.91
C LYS A 90 -4.62 2.83 25.36
N LYS A 91 -4.42 3.38 26.56
CA LYS A 91 -5.23 4.51 27.06
C LYS A 91 -5.22 5.65 26.04
N SER A 92 -6.38 6.29 25.85
CA SER A 92 -6.43 7.56 25.12
C SER A 92 -5.57 8.62 25.83
N ARG A 93 -5.10 9.60 25.07
CA ARG A 93 -4.19 10.68 25.51
C ARG A 93 -4.83 12.02 25.20
N GLN A 94 -4.42 13.08 25.89
CA GLN A 94 -4.87 14.44 25.60
C GLN A 94 -4.19 14.99 24.32
N PRO A 95 -4.82 15.91 23.57
CA PRO A 95 -4.26 16.41 22.30
C PRO A 95 -2.90 17.11 22.40
N ASN A 96 -2.52 17.60 23.59
CA ASN A 96 -1.18 18.15 23.86
C ASN A 96 -0.09 17.06 23.99
N GLU A 97 -0.46 15.80 24.27
CA GLU A 97 0.43 14.63 24.31
C GLU A 97 0.63 13.96 22.94
N TYR A 98 -0.11 14.36 21.91
CA TYR A 98 0.00 13.81 20.54
C TYR A 98 1.32 14.22 19.88
N ARG A 99 2.42 13.58 20.30
CA ARG A 99 3.79 13.90 19.87
C ARG A 99 4.00 13.74 18.37
N ASN A 100 3.41 12.74 17.74
CA ASN A 100 3.55 12.52 16.30
C ASN A 100 2.83 13.64 15.53
N LEU A 101 1.59 13.97 15.94
CA LEU A 101 0.86 15.09 15.33
C LEU A 101 1.54 16.44 15.59
N ARG A 102 2.10 16.67 16.80
CA ARG A 102 2.84 17.89 17.12
C ARG A 102 4.12 18.03 16.31
N PHE A 103 4.86 16.95 16.08
CA PHE A 103 6.00 16.93 15.15
C PHE A 103 5.54 17.25 13.72
N TYR A 104 4.46 16.61 13.25
CA TYR A 104 3.85 16.88 11.94
C TYR A 104 3.26 18.28 11.77
N LEU A 105 2.92 18.96 12.86
CA LEU A 105 2.55 20.38 12.90
C LEU A 105 3.76 21.33 13.04
N ASN A 106 4.99 20.82 13.01
CA ASN A 106 6.23 21.55 13.24
C ASN A 106 6.33 22.23 14.63
N LYS A 107 5.55 21.75 15.62
CA LYS A 107 5.46 22.30 16.99
C LYS A 107 6.44 21.69 17.98
N ILE A 108 7.11 20.59 17.61
CA ILE A 108 8.24 20.00 18.33
C ILE A 108 9.23 19.42 17.31
N PRO A 109 10.53 19.40 17.60
CA PRO A 109 11.50 18.63 16.83
C PRO A 109 11.38 17.13 17.10
N LEU A 110 12.02 16.33 16.25
CA LEU A 110 12.33 14.95 16.58
C LEU A 110 13.39 14.88 17.69
N VAL A 111 13.37 13.79 18.45
CA VAL A 111 14.28 13.55 19.58
C VAL A 111 15.02 12.22 19.33
N PRO A 112 16.35 12.14 19.60
CA PRO A 112 17.18 13.12 20.29
C PRO A 112 17.67 14.31 19.46
N ASP A 113 17.75 14.20 18.13
CA ASP A 113 18.59 15.07 17.29
C ASP A 113 18.18 16.57 17.20
N GLY A 114 16.98 16.94 17.67
CA GLY A 114 16.53 18.35 17.71
C GLY A 114 16.02 18.89 16.37
N ILE A 115 15.82 18.03 15.37
CA ILE A 115 15.53 18.43 13.99
C ILE A 115 14.02 18.49 13.72
N TYR A 116 13.55 19.60 13.14
CA TYR A 116 12.16 19.86 12.79
C TYR A 116 11.76 19.19 11.46
N ILE A 117 10.48 18.82 11.30
CA ILE A 117 10.00 18.13 10.09
C ILE A 117 10.22 18.96 8.82
N GLU A 118 10.08 20.28 8.89
CA GLU A 118 10.32 21.15 7.73
C GLU A 118 11.78 21.18 7.29
N GLU A 119 12.74 21.02 8.22
CA GLU A 119 14.15 20.89 7.83
C GLU A 119 14.40 19.59 7.06
N ILE A 120 13.81 18.47 7.50
CA ILE A 120 13.94 17.18 6.79
C ILE A 120 13.37 17.31 5.37
N LEU A 121 12.16 17.85 5.26
CA LEU A 121 11.44 17.94 3.98
C LEU A 121 12.05 18.96 2.99
N SER A 122 12.79 19.96 3.48
CA SER A 122 13.41 21.00 2.64
C SER A 122 14.90 20.78 2.38
N LYS A 123 15.69 20.37 3.39
CA LYS A 123 17.16 20.31 3.30
C LYS A 123 17.72 18.92 3.03
N TRP A 124 16.94 17.84 3.17
CA TRP A 124 17.45 16.46 3.03
C TRP A 124 17.07 15.81 1.68
N ARG A 125 16.33 16.50 0.81
CA ARG A 125 16.02 16.01 -0.54
C ARG A 125 17.30 15.95 -1.39
N GLY A 126 17.64 14.77 -1.89
CA GLY A 126 18.91 14.48 -2.57
C GLY A 126 20.10 14.18 -1.63
N ASP A 127 19.97 14.45 -0.33
CA ASP A 127 21.00 14.12 0.68
C ASP A 127 20.83 12.67 1.16
N TYR A 128 21.20 11.75 0.27
CA TYR A 128 20.99 10.32 0.49
C TYR A 128 21.89 9.74 1.59
N ASP A 129 23.10 10.27 1.78
CA ASP A 129 23.99 9.83 2.85
C ASP A 129 23.40 10.14 4.24
N LYS A 130 22.82 11.33 4.43
CA LYS A 130 22.15 11.71 5.68
C LYS A 130 20.87 10.91 5.92
N LEU A 131 20.11 10.61 4.87
CA LEU A 131 18.93 9.73 4.94
C LEU A 131 19.31 8.27 5.24
N GLU A 132 20.50 7.82 4.83
CA GLU A 132 20.95 6.47 5.13
C GLU A 132 21.48 6.34 6.56
N HIS A 133 22.41 7.20 6.96
CA HIS A 133 23.11 7.08 8.25
C HIS A 133 22.27 7.51 9.46
N ASN A 134 21.29 8.41 9.30
CA ASN A 134 20.39 8.75 10.41
C ASN A 134 19.29 7.67 10.55
N HIS A 135 19.18 7.06 11.73
CA HIS A 135 18.18 6.03 12.03
C HIS A 135 17.03 6.52 12.94
N THR A 136 17.10 7.75 13.45
CA THR A 136 16.12 8.30 14.39
C THR A 136 14.86 8.80 13.67
N TYR A 137 15.04 9.47 12.51
CA TYR A 137 13.97 10.21 11.82
C TYR A 137 12.85 9.31 11.31
N ILE A 138 13.18 8.09 10.83
CA ILE A 138 12.22 7.21 10.16
C ILE A 138 11.04 6.83 11.07
N GLN A 139 11.27 6.85 12.39
CA GLN A 139 10.25 6.50 13.38
C GLN A 139 9.27 7.64 13.64
N TRP A 140 9.73 8.88 13.44
CA TRP A 140 8.94 10.12 13.52
C TRP A 140 8.22 10.43 12.20
N LEU A 141 8.84 10.19 11.04
CA LEU A 141 8.18 10.34 9.72
C LEU A 141 7.11 9.27 9.45
N PHE A 142 7.34 8.04 9.93
CA PHE A 142 6.41 6.92 9.71
C PHE A 142 6.01 6.32 11.07
N PRO A 143 5.19 7.04 11.85
CA PRO A 143 4.77 6.60 13.17
C PRO A 143 3.80 5.41 13.06
N LEU A 144 3.77 4.56 14.09
CA LEU A 144 2.97 3.33 14.17
C LEU A 144 2.36 3.17 15.58
N ARG A 145 1.40 2.26 15.73
CA ARG A 145 0.84 1.82 17.02
C ARG A 145 1.70 0.74 17.73
N GLU A 146 2.97 0.64 17.36
CA GLU A 146 3.97 -0.28 17.93
C GLU A 146 5.29 0.46 18.21
N GLN A 147 5.92 0.14 19.35
CA GLN A 147 7.16 0.79 19.75
C GLN A 147 8.32 0.35 18.85
N GLY A 148 9.02 1.32 18.26
CA GLY A 148 10.27 1.10 17.54
C GLY A 148 11.49 1.37 18.42
N LEU A 149 12.69 1.23 17.85
CA LEU A 149 13.97 1.40 18.55
C LEU A 149 14.20 2.82 19.13
N ASN A 150 13.48 3.83 18.65
CA ASN A 150 13.54 5.19 19.20
C ASN A 150 12.43 5.36 20.25
N PHE A 151 12.78 5.20 21.53
CA PHE A 151 11.85 5.36 22.66
C PHE A 151 11.22 6.76 22.78
N TYR A 152 11.78 7.78 22.12
CA TYR A 152 11.18 9.12 22.09
C TYR A 152 10.08 9.27 21.03
N ALA A 153 10.09 8.45 19.98
CA ALA A 153 9.02 8.36 18.99
C ALA A 153 7.87 7.55 19.59
N HIS A 154 6.83 8.24 20.06
CA HIS A 154 5.74 7.64 20.81
C HIS A 154 4.81 6.83 19.90
N GLU A 155 4.38 5.66 20.36
CA GLU A 155 3.35 4.87 19.67
C GLU A 155 2.07 5.70 19.48
N LEU A 156 1.51 5.68 18.27
CA LEU A 156 0.24 6.33 17.94
C LEU A 156 -0.89 5.85 18.85
N THR A 157 -1.89 6.71 19.10
CA THR A 157 -3.21 6.30 19.60
C THR A 157 -4.23 6.32 18.47
N GLN A 158 -5.39 5.67 18.66
CA GLN A 158 -6.46 5.71 17.67
C GLN A 158 -7.03 7.13 17.49
N ASP A 159 -6.93 7.97 18.52
CA ASP A 159 -7.43 9.35 18.52
C ASP A 159 -6.40 10.32 17.92
N GLU A 160 -5.10 10.11 18.16
CA GLU A 160 -4.02 10.82 17.44
C GLU A 160 -4.10 10.54 15.92
N ILE A 161 -4.43 9.30 15.53
CA ILE A 161 -4.67 8.94 14.11
C ILE A 161 -5.86 9.71 13.53
N LYS A 162 -6.99 9.84 14.24
CA LYS A 162 -8.15 10.62 13.77
C LYS A 162 -7.77 12.08 13.54
N GLU A 163 -7.13 12.72 14.51
CA GLU A 163 -6.76 14.14 14.38
C GLU A 163 -5.70 14.37 13.30
N PHE A 164 -4.77 13.43 13.11
CA PHE A 164 -3.87 13.43 11.96
C PHE A 164 -4.65 13.35 10.62
N GLN A 165 -5.63 12.45 10.54
CA GLN A 165 -6.50 12.30 9.38
C GLN A 165 -7.51 13.45 9.19
N ASN A 166 -7.67 14.34 10.17
CA ASN A 166 -8.43 15.60 10.03
C ASN A 166 -7.52 16.79 9.68
N THR A 167 -6.23 16.75 10.04
CA THR A 167 -5.30 17.87 9.88
C THR A 167 -4.70 17.93 8.46
N ARG A 168 -5.15 18.88 7.62
CA ARG A 168 -4.62 19.10 6.24
C ARG A 168 -3.10 19.18 6.20
N GLU A 169 -2.49 19.94 7.11
CA GLU A 169 -1.04 20.19 7.08
C GLU A 169 -0.21 18.95 7.47
N ALA A 170 -0.71 18.10 8.38
CA ALA A 170 -0.09 16.83 8.71
C ALA A 170 -0.10 15.88 7.51
N LYS A 171 -1.24 15.79 6.79
CA LYS A 171 -1.35 15.05 5.52
C LYS A 171 -0.38 15.56 4.46
N ARG A 172 -0.27 16.89 4.29
CA ARG A 172 0.63 17.52 3.31
C ARG A 172 2.09 17.16 3.59
N ARG A 173 2.56 17.34 4.82
CA ARG A 173 3.91 16.95 5.24
C ARG A 173 4.12 15.43 5.21
N PHE A 174 3.08 14.60 5.39
CA PHE A 174 3.20 13.13 5.31
C PHE A 174 3.40 12.63 3.88
N LEU A 175 2.66 13.20 2.92
CA LEU A 175 2.88 12.93 1.50
C LEU A 175 4.26 13.42 1.03
N ALA A 176 4.73 14.57 1.53
CA ALA A 176 6.09 15.04 1.27
C ALA A 176 7.16 14.07 1.85
N ALA A 177 6.95 13.56 3.07
CA ALA A 177 7.84 12.56 3.68
C ALA A 177 7.85 11.24 2.90
N TYR A 178 6.69 10.78 2.41
CA TYR A 178 6.60 9.60 1.55
C TYR A 178 7.33 9.82 0.22
N SER A 179 7.14 10.98 -0.43
CA SER A 179 7.86 11.34 -1.65
C SER A 179 9.38 11.38 -1.44
N LEU A 180 9.86 11.94 -0.31
CA LEU A 180 11.28 11.97 0.07
C LEU A 180 11.87 10.56 0.22
N MET A 181 11.15 9.63 0.86
CA MET A 181 11.63 8.26 1.01
C MET A 181 11.59 7.46 -0.30
N LEU A 182 10.59 7.68 -1.16
CA LEU A 182 10.57 7.06 -2.49
C LEU A 182 11.78 7.52 -3.32
N ASP A 183 12.08 8.82 -3.31
CA ASP A 183 13.19 9.44 -4.04
C ASP A 183 14.55 8.83 -3.63
N PHE A 184 14.78 8.69 -2.32
CA PHE A 184 15.93 7.99 -1.73
C PHE A 184 16.03 6.51 -2.14
N TYR A 185 14.90 5.85 -2.40
CA TYR A 185 14.82 4.49 -2.91
C TYR A 185 14.89 4.38 -4.45
N GLY A 186 15.03 5.49 -5.20
CA GLY A 186 15.05 5.48 -6.66
C GLY A 186 13.66 5.35 -7.30
N ILE A 187 12.61 5.77 -6.59
CA ILE A 187 11.20 5.65 -6.97
C ILE A 187 10.57 7.04 -6.97
N LYS A 188 9.66 7.31 -7.90
CA LYS A 188 8.86 8.54 -7.91
C LYS A 188 7.36 8.24 -7.73
N LEU A 189 6.69 9.08 -6.96
CA LEU A 189 5.23 9.16 -6.89
C LEU A 189 4.71 9.84 -8.17
N LEU A 190 3.71 9.25 -8.82
CA LEU A 190 3.13 9.76 -10.06
C LEU A 190 1.86 10.58 -9.82
N ASP A 191 1.03 10.19 -8.85
CA ASP A 191 -0.30 10.76 -8.67
C ASP A 191 -0.80 10.73 -7.22
N LYS A 192 -2.01 11.27 -7.02
CA LYS A 192 -2.73 11.31 -5.73
C LYS A 192 -3.44 9.98 -5.39
N SER A 193 -3.39 8.99 -6.29
CA SER A 193 -3.90 7.63 -6.08
C SER A 193 -2.84 6.71 -5.44
N GLY A 194 -1.56 7.11 -5.52
CA GLY A 194 -0.42 6.39 -4.97
C GLY A 194 0.35 5.55 -5.99
N ASN A 195 0.13 5.77 -7.29
CA ASN A 195 0.90 5.08 -8.33
C ASN A 195 2.36 5.53 -8.33
N VAL A 196 3.28 4.59 -8.60
CA VAL A 196 4.73 4.81 -8.54
C VAL A 196 5.44 4.22 -9.75
N ALA A 197 6.61 4.76 -10.09
CA ALA A 197 7.53 4.20 -11.08
C ALA A 197 8.99 4.47 -10.66
N ARG A 198 9.95 3.88 -11.39
CA ARG A 198 11.38 4.23 -11.27
C ARG A 198 11.60 5.75 -11.43
N ALA A 199 12.42 6.33 -10.56
CA ALA A 199 12.94 7.69 -10.70
C ALA A 199 14.09 7.72 -11.73
N SER A 200 14.67 8.89 -12.01
CA SER A 200 15.78 9.03 -12.98
C SER A 200 17.09 8.39 -12.50
N ASN A 201 17.29 8.27 -11.19
CA ASN A 201 18.48 7.73 -10.52
C ASN A 201 18.32 6.25 -10.09
N TRP A 202 17.31 5.53 -10.59
CA TRP A 202 16.88 4.24 -10.04
C TRP A 202 17.99 3.18 -9.96
N GLN A 203 18.93 3.15 -10.91
CA GLN A 203 19.99 2.14 -10.98
C GLN A 203 20.87 2.14 -9.71
N GLU A 204 21.40 3.32 -9.35
CA GLU A 204 22.25 3.51 -8.18
C GLU A 204 21.48 3.20 -6.88
N ARG A 205 20.26 3.74 -6.75
CA ARG A 205 19.45 3.57 -5.54
C ARG A 205 18.96 2.13 -5.37
N PHE A 206 18.71 1.40 -6.46
CA PHE A 206 18.37 -0.02 -6.41
C PHE A 206 19.58 -0.90 -6.08
N GLN A 207 20.78 -0.58 -6.59
CA GLN A 207 22.00 -1.25 -6.14
C GLN A 207 22.18 -1.08 -4.62
N HIS A 208 22.18 0.17 -4.13
CA HIS A 208 22.25 0.49 -2.71
C HIS A 208 21.16 -0.23 -1.88
N LEU A 209 19.92 -0.36 -2.41
CA LEU A 209 18.86 -1.13 -1.74
C LEU A 209 19.10 -2.65 -1.69
N ASN A 210 19.88 -3.24 -2.61
CA ASN A 210 20.25 -4.65 -2.50
C ASN A 210 21.27 -4.89 -1.38
N GLU A 211 22.09 -3.89 -1.07
CA GLU A 211 23.19 -3.96 -0.11
C GLU A 211 22.72 -3.58 1.32
N SER A 212 21.96 -2.49 1.45
CA SER A 212 21.51 -1.93 2.73
C SER A 212 20.19 -2.54 3.27
N HIS A 213 20.24 -3.78 3.75
CA HIS A 213 19.06 -4.54 4.19
C HIS A 213 18.19 -3.89 5.30
N HIS A 214 18.71 -2.97 6.14
CA HIS A 214 17.88 -2.26 7.12
C HIS A 214 16.81 -1.36 6.46
N ASN A 215 17.03 -0.95 5.21
CA ASN A 215 16.01 -0.25 4.42
C ASN A 215 14.78 -1.12 4.16
N TYR A 216 14.87 -2.46 4.19
CA TYR A 216 13.69 -3.33 4.09
C TYR A 216 12.78 -3.21 5.33
N LEU A 217 13.37 -2.96 6.49
CA LEU A 217 12.63 -2.66 7.72
C LEU A 217 12.05 -1.24 7.68
N ARG A 218 12.79 -0.25 7.13
CA ARG A 218 12.25 1.10 6.86
C ARG A 218 11.04 1.04 5.91
N ILE A 219 11.13 0.28 4.81
CA ILE A 219 10.02 0.07 3.84
C ILE A 219 8.81 -0.60 4.52
N THR A 220 9.03 -1.64 5.33
CA THR A 220 7.95 -2.28 6.10
C THR A 220 7.25 -1.29 7.03
N ARG A 221 8.00 -0.41 7.70
CA ARG A 221 7.45 0.65 8.57
C ARG A 221 6.67 1.70 7.77
N ILE A 222 7.17 2.15 6.63
CA ILE A 222 6.47 3.06 5.70
C ILE A 222 5.13 2.43 5.26
N LEU A 223 5.15 1.19 4.77
CA LEU A 223 3.96 0.46 4.34
C LEU A 223 2.93 0.29 5.46
N LYS A 224 3.35 -0.05 6.68
CA LYS A 224 2.44 -0.10 7.85
C LYS A 224 1.86 1.29 8.14
N SER A 225 2.67 2.34 8.14
CA SER A 225 2.27 3.71 8.51
C SER A 225 1.32 4.35 7.50
N LEU A 226 1.54 4.12 6.18
CA LEU A 226 0.60 4.49 5.12
C LEU A 226 -0.83 4.04 5.46
N GLY A 227 -1.01 2.77 5.88
CA GLY A 227 -2.32 2.25 6.23
C GLY A 227 -2.86 2.72 7.60
N GLU A 228 -2.00 3.10 8.55
CA GLU A 228 -2.47 3.74 9.80
C GLU A 228 -3.01 5.15 9.55
N LEU A 229 -2.40 5.89 8.63
CA LEU A 229 -2.71 7.30 8.36
C LEU A 229 -3.67 7.52 7.16
N GLY A 230 -4.32 6.45 6.69
CA GLY A 230 -5.43 6.51 5.72
C GLY A 230 -5.06 6.23 4.26
N TYR A 231 -3.79 6.04 3.94
CA TYR A 231 -3.24 5.85 2.59
C TYR A 231 -3.11 4.36 2.20
N GLU A 232 -4.12 3.53 2.50
CA GLU A 232 -4.09 2.08 2.22
C GLU A 232 -3.87 1.78 0.71
N ALA A 233 -4.44 2.60 -0.18
CA ALA A 233 -4.30 2.45 -1.63
C ALA A 233 -2.85 2.56 -2.11
N PHE A 234 -2.05 3.44 -1.50
CA PHE A 234 -0.68 3.78 -1.93
C PHE A 234 0.29 2.59 -1.78
N LYS A 235 -0.05 1.62 -0.93
CA LYS A 235 0.76 0.42 -0.70
C LYS A 235 0.78 -0.48 -1.95
N ALA A 236 -0.36 -0.69 -2.59
CA ALA A 236 -0.50 -1.74 -3.60
C ALA A 236 0.35 -1.50 -4.86
N PRO A 237 0.43 -0.27 -5.42
CA PRO A 237 1.37 0.04 -6.51
C PRO A 237 2.83 -0.14 -6.09
N LEU A 238 3.22 0.31 -4.89
CA LEU A 238 4.60 0.17 -4.40
C LEU A 238 5.02 -1.29 -4.20
N VAL A 239 4.15 -2.13 -3.62
CA VAL A 239 4.41 -3.57 -3.49
C VAL A 239 4.42 -4.26 -4.86
N ARG A 240 3.55 -3.85 -5.79
CA ARG A 240 3.52 -4.39 -7.16
C ARG A 240 4.79 -4.03 -7.94
N LEU A 241 5.36 -2.83 -7.74
CA LEU A 241 6.65 -2.43 -8.29
C LEU A 241 7.77 -3.34 -7.73
N PHE A 242 7.90 -3.44 -6.40
CA PHE A 242 8.93 -4.29 -5.80
C PHE A 242 8.83 -5.78 -6.19
N LEU A 243 7.63 -6.31 -6.44
CA LEU A 243 7.46 -7.65 -7.01
C LEU A 243 8.03 -7.77 -8.43
N GLU A 244 7.89 -6.74 -9.29
CA GLU A 244 8.46 -6.77 -10.64
C GLU A 244 9.98 -6.65 -10.63
N GLU A 245 10.51 -5.73 -9.84
CA GLU A 245 11.95 -5.48 -9.73
C GLU A 245 12.71 -6.69 -9.15
N SER A 246 12.09 -7.42 -8.22
CA SER A 246 12.67 -8.61 -7.59
C SER A 246 12.43 -9.94 -8.35
N LEU A 247 11.31 -10.10 -9.06
CA LEU A 247 10.94 -11.38 -9.71
C LEU A 247 11.10 -11.41 -11.24
N CYS A 248 11.06 -10.25 -11.90
CA CYS A 248 11.00 -10.14 -13.36
C CYS A 248 12.22 -9.44 -13.93
N GLN A 249 12.57 -8.28 -13.37
CA GLN A 249 13.65 -7.41 -13.86
C GLN A 249 15.02 -7.79 -13.26
N ASN A 250 15.04 -8.56 -12.16
CA ASN A 250 16.23 -8.96 -11.41
C ASN A 250 17.13 -7.75 -11.01
N THR A 251 16.50 -6.62 -10.71
CA THR A 251 17.12 -5.37 -10.26
C THR A 251 17.14 -5.25 -8.74
N LEU A 252 16.18 -5.87 -8.04
CA LEU A 252 16.10 -5.95 -6.57
C LEU A 252 16.01 -7.41 -6.07
N PRO A 253 16.89 -8.35 -6.50
CA PRO A 253 16.81 -9.76 -6.12
C PRO A 253 16.88 -9.98 -4.60
N ASN A 254 17.71 -9.20 -3.88
CA ASN A 254 17.86 -9.35 -2.42
C ASN A 254 16.59 -8.96 -1.65
N MET A 255 15.65 -8.25 -2.30
CA MET A 255 14.36 -7.87 -1.71
C MET A 255 13.29 -8.97 -1.85
N GLN A 256 13.50 -10.01 -2.66
CA GLN A 256 12.51 -11.04 -3.01
C GLN A 256 11.83 -11.68 -1.78
N HIS A 257 12.59 -12.01 -0.73
CA HIS A 257 12.03 -12.55 0.50
C HIS A 257 11.20 -11.51 1.26
N SER A 258 11.71 -10.27 1.40
CA SER A 258 11.05 -9.18 2.10
C SER A 258 9.70 -8.79 1.47
N VAL A 259 9.64 -8.71 0.14
CA VAL A 259 8.39 -8.33 -0.54
C VAL A 259 7.30 -9.39 -0.41
N LEU A 260 7.67 -10.68 -0.48
CA LEU A 260 6.71 -11.79 -0.38
C LEU A 260 6.28 -12.07 1.06
N GLU A 261 7.23 -12.12 2.00
CA GLU A 261 6.93 -12.52 3.38
C GLU A 261 6.41 -11.36 4.25
N TYR A 262 6.80 -10.12 3.93
CA TYR A 262 6.36 -8.92 4.66
C TYR A 262 5.48 -7.99 3.83
N TYR A 263 5.97 -7.47 2.70
CA TYR A 263 5.34 -6.27 2.11
C TYR A 263 3.92 -6.54 1.59
N VAL A 264 3.68 -7.66 0.88
CA VAL A 264 2.33 -8.09 0.46
C VAL A 264 1.39 -8.23 1.67
N TYR A 265 1.90 -8.65 2.82
CA TYR A 265 1.13 -8.87 4.03
C TYR A 265 0.82 -7.58 4.82
N THR A 266 1.41 -6.45 4.44
CA THR A 266 0.99 -5.11 4.92
C THR A 266 -0.34 -4.64 4.32
N ILE A 267 -0.82 -5.26 3.22
CA ILE A 267 -2.11 -4.93 2.61
C ILE A 267 -3.25 -5.54 3.45
N ARG A 268 -4.21 -4.73 3.89
CA ARG A 268 -5.31 -5.23 4.74
C ARG A 268 -6.34 -6.07 3.97
N LEU A 269 -6.75 -5.65 2.77
CA LEU A 269 -7.78 -6.34 1.97
C LEU A 269 -7.29 -7.68 1.39
N PRO A 270 -7.91 -8.83 1.72
CA PRO A 270 -7.48 -10.16 1.22
C PRO A 270 -7.46 -10.28 -0.30
N ALA A 271 -8.47 -9.74 -1.01
CA ALA A 271 -8.54 -9.79 -2.48
C ALA A 271 -7.32 -9.11 -3.14
N THR A 272 -6.84 -7.99 -2.59
CA THR A 272 -5.63 -7.33 -3.10
C THR A 272 -4.37 -8.15 -2.82
N ARG A 273 -4.28 -8.82 -1.66
CA ARG A 273 -3.19 -9.80 -1.39
C ARG A 273 -3.25 -10.96 -2.39
N ARG A 274 -4.43 -11.55 -2.64
CA ARG A 274 -4.60 -12.61 -3.65
C ARG A 274 -4.11 -12.19 -5.04
N ARG A 275 -4.42 -10.97 -5.50
CA ARG A 275 -3.92 -10.46 -6.80
C ARG A 275 -2.39 -10.35 -6.84
N LEU A 276 -1.78 -9.79 -5.80
CA LEU A 276 -0.31 -9.68 -5.69
C LEU A 276 0.38 -11.05 -5.61
N LEU A 277 -0.19 -12.01 -4.88
CA LEU A 277 0.35 -13.37 -4.75
C LEU A 277 0.14 -14.22 -6.02
N ARG A 278 -0.97 -14.05 -6.74
CA ARG A 278 -1.19 -14.67 -8.07
C ARG A 278 -0.13 -14.18 -9.07
N TYR A 279 0.10 -12.87 -9.14
CA TYR A 279 1.19 -12.28 -9.95
C TYR A 279 2.56 -12.85 -9.53
N ALA A 280 2.88 -12.82 -8.24
CA ALA A 280 4.15 -13.33 -7.74
C ALA A 280 4.36 -14.81 -8.12
N ARG A 281 3.34 -15.66 -8.01
CA ARG A 281 3.38 -17.09 -8.38
C ARG A 281 3.69 -17.32 -9.86
N GLN A 282 3.22 -16.46 -10.76
CA GLN A 282 3.49 -16.56 -12.21
C GLN A 282 4.97 -16.34 -12.53
N HIS A 283 5.63 -15.39 -11.83
CA HIS A 283 7.01 -14.99 -12.11
C HIS A 283 8.06 -15.66 -11.22
N TYR A 284 7.73 -16.09 -9.99
CA TYR A 284 8.67 -16.72 -9.07
C TYR A 284 9.33 -17.99 -9.64
N ARG A 285 10.66 -18.11 -9.51
CA ARG A 285 11.43 -19.28 -9.94
C ARG A 285 12.30 -19.83 -8.79
N PRO A 286 12.40 -21.16 -8.63
CA PRO A 286 11.63 -22.20 -9.32
C PRO A 286 10.17 -22.23 -8.81
N ALA A 287 9.20 -22.42 -9.71
CA ALA A 287 7.78 -22.26 -9.41
C ALA A 287 7.25 -23.23 -8.31
N HIS A 288 7.87 -24.41 -8.16
CA HIS A 288 7.51 -25.38 -7.12
C HIS A 288 7.92 -24.96 -5.70
N ALA A 289 8.77 -23.93 -5.54
CA ALA A 289 9.23 -23.42 -4.25
C ALA A 289 8.41 -22.21 -3.75
N PHE A 290 7.32 -21.84 -4.41
CA PHE A 290 6.47 -20.72 -4.03
C PHE A 290 5.58 -21.08 -2.81
N LEU A 291 5.90 -20.50 -1.65
CA LEU A 291 5.27 -20.85 -0.36
C LEU A 291 3.97 -20.09 -0.04
N TRP A 292 3.64 -19.06 -0.82
CA TRP A 292 2.57 -18.09 -0.52
C TRP A 292 1.29 -18.33 -1.33
N GLY A 293 1.12 -19.53 -1.88
CA GLY A 293 -0.10 -19.94 -2.59
C GLY A 293 -1.29 -20.17 -1.65
N PRO A 294 -2.47 -20.50 -2.19
CA PRO A 294 -3.56 -21.04 -1.38
C PRO A 294 -3.09 -22.34 -0.68
N PRO A 295 -3.55 -22.60 0.55
CA PRO A 295 -3.23 -23.85 1.24
C PRO A 295 -3.75 -25.04 0.42
N PRO A 296 -3.04 -26.19 0.42
CA PRO A 296 -3.52 -27.38 -0.27
C PRO A 296 -4.87 -27.80 0.33
N LYS A 297 -5.88 -28.01 -0.53
CA LYS A 297 -7.18 -28.54 -0.09
C LYS A 297 -6.94 -29.84 0.68
N ARG A 298 -7.30 -29.87 1.96
CA ARG A 298 -7.28 -31.11 2.75
C ARG A 298 -8.19 -32.11 2.03
N ARG A 299 -7.64 -33.24 1.58
CA ARG A 299 -8.48 -34.38 1.18
C ARG A 299 -9.25 -34.79 2.44
N GLY A 300 -10.57 -34.72 2.38
CA GLY A 300 -11.40 -34.96 3.56
C GLY A 300 -11.23 -36.37 4.10
N ASP A 301 -11.24 -36.51 5.43
CA ASP A 301 -11.37 -37.78 6.12
C ASP A 301 -12.76 -38.38 5.79
N GLY A 302 -12.83 -39.20 4.73
CA GLY A 302 -14.12 -39.54 4.11
C GLY A 302 -14.08 -40.61 3.01
N ALA A 303 -13.14 -41.55 3.08
CA ALA A 303 -13.11 -42.73 2.19
C ALA A 303 -12.40 -43.92 2.86
N GLY A 304 -13.13 -44.65 3.72
CA GLY A 304 -12.69 -45.97 4.17
C GLY A 304 -12.86 -47.02 3.05
N PRO A 305 -12.06 -48.10 3.02
CA PRO A 305 -12.20 -49.15 2.01
C PRO A 305 -13.48 -49.98 2.27
N GLY A 306 -14.54 -49.73 1.48
CA GLY A 306 -15.87 -50.31 1.71
C GLY A 306 -16.59 -50.77 0.44
N GLY A 307 -16.54 -52.09 0.20
CA GLY A 307 -17.43 -52.95 -0.61
C GLY A 307 -18.33 -52.38 -1.71
N SER A 308 -18.16 -52.90 -2.93
CA SER A 308 -19.15 -52.78 -4.02
C SER A 308 -20.37 -53.69 -3.82
N VAL A 309 -21.53 -53.10 -3.55
CA VAL A 309 -22.89 -53.62 -3.85
C VAL A 309 -23.76 -52.38 -4.11
N GLY A 310 -24.65 -52.27 -5.10
CA GLY A 310 -25.16 -53.24 -6.07
C GLY A 310 -26.69 -53.30 -6.00
N GLY A 311 -27.42 -52.43 -6.72
CA GLY A 311 -28.88 -52.40 -6.68
C GLY A 311 -29.49 -51.34 -7.60
N ALA A 312 -30.53 -51.72 -8.35
CA ALA A 312 -31.18 -50.88 -9.36
C ALA A 312 -32.22 -49.91 -8.77
N GLY A 313 -32.52 -48.82 -9.51
CA GLY A 313 -33.53 -47.83 -9.14
C GLY A 313 -33.93 -46.94 -10.32
N SER A 314 -34.64 -47.51 -11.30
CA SER A 314 -35.10 -46.77 -12.49
C SER A 314 -36.36 -45.96 -12.20
N SER A 315 -36.30 -44.65 -12.42
CA SER A 315 -37.44 -43.79 -12.79
C SER A 315 -36.93 -42.43 -13.27
N GLY A 316 -37.24 -42.06 -14.51
CA GLY A 316 -36.91 -40.74 -15.05
C GLY A 316 -38.11 -40.15 -15.78
N ILE A 317 -38.31 -38.84 -15.63
CA ILE A 317 -39.15 -38.04 -16.53
C ILE A 317 -38.33 -36.85 -17.05
N ARG A 318 -38.65 -36.44 -18.27
CA ARG A 318 -37.84 -35.64 -19.19
C ARG A 318 -38.28 -34.17 -19.18
N ALA A 319 -37.33 -33.25 -19.13
CA ALA A 319 -37.62 -31.82 -19.29
C ALA A 319 -37.88 -31.45 -20.77
N PRO A 320 -38.83 -30.53 -21.06
CA PRO A 320 -38.94 -29.85 -22.34
C PRO A 320 -38.68 -28.33 -22.25
N ALA A 321 -38.30 -27.73 -23.38
CA ALA A 321 -38.13 -26.29 -23.62
C ALA A 321 -38.16 -26.05 -25.15
N PRO A 322 -38.28 -24.81 -25.67
CA PRO A 322 -39.03 -23.64 -25.17
C PRO A 322 -39.88 -22.92 -26.27
N THR A 323 -40.82 -22.04 -25.88
CA THR A 323 -41.34 -20.86 -26.66
C THR A 323 -42.08 -21.12 -28.01
N PRO A 324 -43.09 -20.30 -28.44
CA PRO A 324 -42.98 -18.85 -28.72
C PRO A 324 -44.20 -17.97 -28.32
N GLU A 325 -44.25 -16.74 -28.84
CA GLU A 325 -45.11 -15.60 -28.46
C GLU A 325 -46.54 -15.60 -29.06
N GLN A 326 -47.49 -14.84 -28.48
CA GLN A 326 -48.03 -13.58 -29.08
C GLN A 326 -49.16 -12.87 -28.28
N GLN A 327 -48.81 -11.74 -27.65
CA GLN A 327 -49.43 -10.40 -27.79
C GLN A 327 -50.95 -10.22 -28.16
N ARG A 328 -51.79 -9.66 -27.25
CA ARG A 328 -52.61 -8.42 -27.45
C ARG A 328 -53.63 -8.06 -26.33
N ARG A 329 -53.70 -6.75 -26.01
CA ARG A 329 -54.83 -5.86 -25.55
C ARG A 329 -55.72 -6.26 -24.32
N ARG A 330 -55.96 -5.37 -23.33
CA ARG A 330 -56.91 -4.18 -23.24
C ARG A 330 -58.36 -4.67 -22.97
N GLU A 331 -59.24 -4.10 -22.13
CA GLU A 331 -59.46 -2.78 -21.47
C GLU A 331 -59.54 -2.88 -19.91
N GLU A 332 -59.47 -1.87 -19.02
CA GLU A 332 -59.83 -0.42 -18.96
C GLU A 332 -61.24 -0.11 -18.38
N SER A 333 -61.33 0.51 -17.17
CA SER A 333 -62.49 1.30 -16.67
C SER A 333 -62.25 1.94 -15.28
N VAL A 334 -62.92 3.08 -15.01
CA VAL A 334 -62.96 3.85 -13.74
C VAL A 334 -64.38 4.45 -13.57
N PRO A 335 -64.82 4.84 -12.35
CA PRO A 335 -65.17 6.26 -12.06
C PRO A 335 -64.68 6.72 -10.66
N ALA A 336 -64.16 7.95 -10.44
CA ALA A 336 -64.82 9.29 -10.38
C ALA A 336 -65.75 9.47 -9.15
N GLY A 337 -65.74 10.58 -8.37
CA GLY A 337 -64.92 11.82 -8.30
C GLY A 337 -65.20 12.53 -6.94
N SER A 338 -64.76 13.74 -6.55
CA SER A 338 -63.95 14.85 -7.11
C SER A 338 -63.25 15.59 -5.91
N GLY A 339 -62.78 16.85 -5.86
CA GLY A 339 -62.85 18.05 -6.74
C GLY A 339 -62.37 19.34 -6.00
N ILE A 340 -62.72 20.53 -6.52
CA ILE A 340 -62.61 21.91 -5.95
C ILE A 340 -61.20 22.58 -5.86
N ILE A 341 -60.90 23.43 -6.88
CA ILE A 341 -60.34 24.83 -6.93
C ILE A 341 -59.50 25.38 -5.72
N VAL A 342 -58.40 26.16 -5.85
CA VAL A 342 -58.20 27.50 -6.50
C VAL A 342 -56.71 27.82 -6.88
N SER A 343 -56.52 28.70 -7.90
CA SER A 343 -55.40 29.59 -8.35
C SER A 343 -54.20 29.93 -7.41
N SER A 344 -53.03 30.47 -7.84
CA SER A 344 -52.62 31.26 -9.03
C SER A 344 -51.11 31.13 -9.41
N HIS A 345 -50.65 31.29 -10.68
CA HIS A 345 -49.97 32.48 -11.30
C HIS A 345 -49.12 33.39 -10.38
N ASP A 346 -47.95 33.96 -10.74
CA ASP A 346 -47.03 33.98 -11.92
C ASP A 346 -45.60 34.35 -11.41
N ALA A 347 -44.41 34.08 -11.98
CA ALA A 347 -43.78 34.18 -13.32
C ALA A 347 -43.03 35.52 -13.62
N MET A 348 -41.75 35.42 -14.07
CA MET A 348 -40.88 36.46 -14.69
C MET A 348 -40.39 37.65 -13.79
N MET A 349 -39.32 38.43 -14.07
CA MET A 349 -38.28 38.53 -15.14
C MET A 349 -37.02 39.34 -14.63
N CYS A 350 -35.86 39.23 -15.32
CA CYS A 350 -34.73 40.21 -15.60
C CYS A 350 -34.37 41.42 -14.65
N GLN A 351 -33.22 42.13 -14.73
CA GLN A 351 -32.03 42.16 -15.64
C GLN A 351 -30.79 42.81 -14.95
N ASP A 352 -29.66 42.94 -15.66
CA ASP A 352 -28.41 43.62 -15.26
C ASP A 352 -28.50 45.16 -15.13
N LEU A 353 -27.51 45.79 -14.45
CA LEU A 353 -26.51 46.69 -15.09
C LEU A 353 -25.47 47.26 -14.09
N ALA A 354 -24.44 47.95 -14.61
CA ALA A 354 -23.23 48.39 -13.89
C ALA A 354 -23.19 49.90 -13.57
N GLY A 355 -22.27 50.35 -12.69
CA GLY A 355 -21.97 51.79 -12.52
C GLY A 355 -20.97 52.21 -11.43
N ALA A 356 -19.81 52.74 -11.87
CA ALA A 356 -18.99 53.82 -11.28
C ALA A 356 -18.53 53.83 -9.79
N ALA A 357 -17.21 53.99 -9.60
CA ALA A 357 -16.61 54.83 -8.55
C ALA A 357 -16.31 56.24 -9.14
N PRO A 358 -15.93 57.30 -8.36
CA PRO A 358 -14.50 57.43 -7.95
C PRO A 358 -14.18 58.37 -6.72
N LYS A 359 -12.87 58.52 -6.42
CA LYS A 359 -12.19 59.65 -5.71
C LYS A 359 -12.45 59.89 -4.19
N ASP A 360 -11.59 60.59 -3.42
CA ASP A 360 -10.10 60.75 -3.37
C ASP A 360 -9.71 61.55 -2.09
N CYS A 361 -8.41 61.84 -1.89
CA CYS A 361 -7.76 62.70 -0.87
C CYS A 361 -7.57 62.08 0.54
N GLY A 362 -6.45 62.29 1.27
CA GLY A 362 -5.18 62.99 0.96
C GLY A 362 -4.15 62.91 2.11
N GLY A 363 -2.86 63.15 1.83
CA GLY A 363 -1.73 63.16 2.81
C GLY A 363 -1.44 64.53 3.45
N PRO A 364 -0.19 64.90 3.88
CA PRO A 364 1.14 64.25 3.77
C PRO A 364 1.50 63.41 5.03
N GLY A 365 2.72 63.21 5.59
CA GLY A 365 4.14 63.63 5.42
C GLY A 365 4.97 63.06 6.61
N SER A 366 6.31 63.04 6.74
CA SER A 366 7.54 63.48 6.03
C SER A 366 8.63 62.37 6.15
N HIS A 367 9.60 62.19 5.24
CA HIS A 367 11.03 62.66 5.29
C HIS A 367 11.65 62.85 6.71
N MET A 368 12.94 62.53 7.00
CA MET A 368 14.16 62.09 6.26
C MET A 368 15.14 61.38 7.25
N ALA A 369 16.29 60.73 6.96
CA ALA A 369 17.12 60.33 5.79
C ALA A 369 17.83 58.97 6.15
N GLY A 370 19.02 58.48 5.72
CA GLY A 370 20.13 58.93 4.84
C GLY A 370 21.42 58.06 5.01
N LEU A 371 22.44 58.22 4.14
CA LEU A 371 23.80 57.58 4.11
C LEU A 371 23.92 56.05 3.85
N GLU A 372 25.05 55.52 3.33
CA GLU A 372 25.65 55.65 1.97
C GLU A 372 26.79 54.60 1.76
N GLY A 373 27.25 54.40 0.51
CA GLY A 373 28.33 53.47 0.11
C GLY A 373 27.82 52.16 -0.54
N ALA A 374 28.00 51.83 -1.83
CA ALA A 374 29.10 51.99 -2.80
C ALA A 374 30.36 51.15 -2.44
N LEU A 375 31.02 50.41 -3.33
CA LEU A 375 30.87 50.14 -4.78
C LEU A 375 31.54 48.76 -5.08
N MET A 376 31.09 47.88 -5.99
CA MET A 376 31.54 47.80 -7.40
C MET A 376 30.93 46.57 -8.12
N MET A 377 31.06 46.54 -9.46
CA MET A 377 30.55 45.48 -10.35
C MET A 377 31.64 44.51 -10.82
N VAL A 378 31.28 43.22 -10.96
CA VAL A 378 31.63 42.39 -12.13
C VAL A 378 30.40 41.54 -12.45
N GLY A 379 30.08 41.35 -13.73
CA GLY A 379 28.99 40.47 -14.15
C GLY A 379 29.28 39.81 -15.50
N VAL A 380 28.87 38.54 -15.62
CA VAL A 380 28.78 37.80 -16.89
C VAL A 380 27.40 37.12 -16.92
N ARG A 381 26.78 37.07 -18.11
CA ARG A 381 25.43 36.53 -18.31
C ARG A 381 25.46 35.05 -18.72
N GLY A 382 24.37 34.35 -18.36
CA GLY A 382 23.83 33.23 -19.12
C GLY A 382 24.35 31.85 -18.72
N GLU A 383 23.57 30.78 -18.91
CA GLU A 383 22.27 30.69 -19.59
C GLU A 383 21.12 30.31 -18.66
N ARG A 384 19.87 30.52 -19.10
CA ARG A 384 18.69 29.95 -18.43
C ARG A 384 18.34 28.62 -19.10
N ASN A 385 17.86 27.66 -18.32
CA ASN A 385 16.83 26.75 -18.82
C ASN A 385 15.71 26.69 -17.78
N GLU A 386 14.57 27.28 -18.16
CA GLU A 386 13.35 27.28 -17.37
C GLU A 386 12.57 26.01 -17.73
N TYR A 387 12.13 25.23 -16.74
CA TYR A 387 10.82 24.55 -16.73
C TYR A 387 10.59 23.97 -15.33
N ASN A 388 9.72 24.63 -14.57
CA ASN A 388 9.48 24.37 -13.14
C ASN A 388 7.98 24.19 -12.91
N ASP A 389 7.43 23.05 -13.35
CA ASP A 389 6.00 22.78 -13.26
C ASP A 389 5.57 22.47 -11.82
N PHE A 390 4.82 23.42 -11.25
CA PHE A 390 4.21 23.31 -9.93
C PHE A 390 3.15 22.21 -9.90
N VAL A 391 3.30 21.26 -8.96
CA VAL A 391 2.18 20.42 -8.51
C VAL A 391 1.64 20.99 -7.20
N PRO A 392 0.48 21.71 -7.20
CA PRO A 392 -0.06 22.31 -5.98
C PRO A 392 -0.79 21.30 -5.06
N LEU A 393 -0.41 21.28 -3.78
CA LEU A 393 -1.09 20.59 -2.65
C LEU A 393 -0.86 21.29 -1.29
#